data_AF-A0A1Q6V0H6-F1
#
_entry.id   AF-A0A1Q6V0H6-F1
#
_cell.length_a   1.000
_cell.length_b   1.000
_cell.length_c   1.000
_cell.angle_alpha   90.00
_cell.angle_beta   90.00
_cell.angle_gamma   90.00
#
_symmetry.space_group_name_H-M   'P 1'
#
loop_
_entity.id
_entity.type
_entity.pdbx_description
1 polymer ?
#
loop_
_entity_poly.entity_id
_entity_poly.type
_entity_poly.pdbx_seq_one_letter_code
_entity_poly.pdbx_strand_id
1 'polypeptide(L)'
;NKFLKTVIDTFPKQMSLKEAKQILEKQNYKYIWTMFNIFKNIYLPDKMHGIEHAFRTAIYMLMIGVMKKVNKDYLESMIIVAFAHDIGRKYSSNQDHGFIGANILEKYLNASECNVEIIKKAITAHSIEDYNLYMDINCKNSKEIQLIKWLKDVDTLDYIRFGIKEYNPNFIRTEEARKLIKLAAELNLYMESYPKDDYKILRWDDKNEFNS
;
A
#
# COMPACT_ATOMS: atom_id res chain seq x y z
N ASN A 1 16.61 -14.76 -12.90
CA ASN A 1 15.36 -15.07 -13.64
C ASN A 1 15.35 -14.23 -14.92
N LYS A 2 15.37 -14.85 -16.11
CA LYS A 2 15.42 -14.17 -17.42
C LYS A 2 14.19 -13.26 -17.64
N PHE A 3 13.03 -13.66 -17.12
CA PHE A 3 11.76 -12.94 -17.21
C PHE A 3 11.76 -11.66 -16.35
N LEU A 4 12.21 -11.73 -15.09
CA LEU A 4 12.33 -10.53 -14.24
C LEU A 4 13.30 -9.50 -14.83
N LYS A 5 14.41 -9.97 -15.42
CA LYS A 5 15.36 -9.11 -16.11
C LYS A 5 14.68 -8.41 -17.30
N THR A 6 13.96 -9.15 -18.14
CA THR A 6 13.15 -8.57 -19.24
C THR A 6 12.13 -7.56 -18.73
N VAL A 7 11.45 -7.81 -17.61
CA VAL A 7 10.44 -6.90 -17.03
C VAL A 7 11.08 -5.61 -16.51
N ILE A 8 12.18 -5.70 -15.76
CA ILE A 8 12.92 -4.53 -15.28
C ILE A 8 13.46 -3.73 -16.49
N ASP A 9 13.97 -4.41 -17.50
CA ASP A 9 14.51 -3.79 -18.72
C ASP A 9 13.41 -3.15 -19.59
N THR A 10 12.15 -3.56 -19.46
CA THR A 10 10.99 -3.01 -20.21
C THR A 10 10.50 -1.65 -19.65
N PHE A 11 10.85 -1.30 -18.42
CA PHE A 11 10.38 -0.08 -17.77
C PHE A 11 11.56 0.79 -17.34
N PRO A 12 11.99 1.76 -18.17
CA PRO A 12 13.37 2.29 -18.15
C PRO A 12 13.75 3.12 -16.93
N LYS A 13 12.81 3.47 -16.03
CA LYS A 13 13.12 4.16 -14.77
C LYS A 13 12.35 3.54 -13.60
N GLN A 14 12.95 2.51 -13.03
CA GLN A 14 12.47 1.84 -11.82
C GLN A 14 13.00 2.53 -10.56
N MET A 15 12.12 2.73 -9.57
CA MET A 15 12.52 3.18 -8.23
C MET A 15 13.22 2.04 -7.48
N SER A 16 14.32 2.36 -6.83
CA SER A 16 15.04 1.47 -5.91
C SER A 16 14.63 1.68 -4.45
N LEU A 17 14.91 0.69 -3.61
CA LEU A 17 14.80 0.75 -2.15
C LEU A 17 15.64 1.89 -1.56
N LYS A 18 16.80 2.20 -2.16
CA LYS A 18 17.63 3.33 -1.76
C LYS A 18 16.91 4.66 -1.97
N GLU A 19 16.29 4.86 -3.12
CA GLU A 19 15.50 6.07 -3.40
C GLU A 19 14.26 6.15 -2.50
N ALA A 20 13.56 5.04 -2.30
CA ALA A 20 12.41 5.00 -1.39
C ALA A 20 12.81 5.35 0.05
N LYS A 21 13.96 4.87 0.54
CA LYS A 21 14.51 5.24 1.85
C LYS A 21 14.74 6.74 1.97
N GLN A 22 15.36 7.36 0.96
CA GLN A 22 15.59 8.81 0.95
C GLN A 22 14.27 9.60 0.94
N ILE A 23 13.23 9.09 0.27
CA ILE A 23 11.89 9.71 0.29
C ILE A 23 11.27 9.57 1.68
N LEU A 24 11.30 8.37 2.26
CA LEU A 24 10.79 8.09 3.60
C LEU A 24 11.42 9.02 4.64
N GLU A 25 12.74 9.17 4.61
CA GLU A 25 13.51 10.08 5.47
C GLU A 25 13.04 11.54 5.35
N LYS A 26 12.77 12.02 4.13
CA LYS A 26 12.34 13.41 3.88
C LYS A 26 10.87 13.67 4.25
N GLN A 27 10.01 12.66 4.14
CA GLN A 27 8.57 12.82 4.34
C GLN A 27 8.12 12.65 5.80
N ASN A 28 9.07 12.49 6.74
CA ASN A 28 8.78 12.27 8.16
C ASN A 28 7.81 11.09 8.35
N TYR A 29 8.31 9.88 8.07
CA TYR A 29 7.67 8.55 8.13
C TYR A 29 6.85 8.23 9.40
N LYS A 30 6.80 9.15 10.38
CA LYS A 30 5.94 9.13 11.55
C LYS A 30 4.50 8.75 11.21
N TYR A 31 3.93 9.24 10.11
CA TYR A 31 2.54 8.89 9.75
C TYR A 31 2.37 7.41 9.38
N ILE A 32 3.22 6.86 8.51
CA ILE A 32 3.18 5.42 8.17
C ILE A 32 3.42 4.56 9.41
N TRP A 33 4.37 4.94 10.27
CA TRP A 33 4.63 4.20 11.50
C TRP A 33 3.48 4.28 12.50
N THR A 34 2.83 5.45 12.60
CA THR A 34 1.63 5.63 13.43
C THR A 34 0.51 4.71 12.93
N MET A 35 0.24 4.70 11.62
CA MET A 35 -0.75 3.81 11.04
C MET A 35 -0.38 2.34 11.23
N PHE A 36 0.88 1.95 11.01
CA PHE A 36 1.34 0.59 11.28
C PHE A 36 1.02 0.15 12.72
N ASN A 37 1.31 1.00 13.71
CA ASN A 37 1.06 0.68 15.11
C ASN A 37 -0.43 0.60 15.47
N ILE A 38 -1.28 1.37 14.79
CA ILE A 38 -2.74 1.28 14.95
C ILE A 38 -3.24 -0.03 14.32
N PHE A 39 -2.92 -0.26 13.05
CA PHE A 39 -3.48 -1.36 12.28
C PHE A 39 -2.92 -2.74 12.65
N LYS A 40 -1.67 -2.83 13.16
CA LYS A 40 -1.10 -4.13 13.58
C LYS A 40 -1.95 -4.84 14.65
N ASN A 41 -2.70 -4.08 15.45
CA ASN A 41 -3.58 -4.62 16.49
C ASN A 41 -4.95 -5.04 15.94
N ILE A 42 -5.28 -4.68 14.70
CA ILE A 42 -6.54 -5.01 14.02
C ILE A 42 -6.41 -6.31 13.22
N TYR A 43 -5.27 -6.49 12.54
CA TYR A 43 -4.98 -7.67 11.74
C TYR A 43 -4.86 -8.94 12.58
N LEU A 44 -5.35 -10.06 12.03
CA LEU A 44 -4.96 -11.37 12.52
C LEU A 44 -3.56 -11.74 12.02
N PRO A 45 -2.82 -12.61 12.73
CA PRO A 45 -1.57 -13.18 12.22
C PRO A 45 -1.83 -13.99 10.95
N ASP A 46 -1.57 -13.39 9.79
CA ASP A 46 -1.74 -14.01 8.47
C ASP A 46 -0.47 -13.74 7.64
N LYS A 47 0.05 -14.79 6.98
CA LYS A 47 1.26 -14.67 6.14
C LYS A 47 0.97 -14.07 4.76
N MET A 48 -0.24 -14.27 4.25
CA MET A 48 -0.70 -13.76 2.97
C MET A 48 -1.29 -12.37 3.11
N HIS A 49 -2.26 -12.18 4.02
CA HIS A 49 -3.05 -10.95 4.16
C HIS A 49 -2.81 -10.21 5.48
N GLY A 50 -1.62 -10.36 6.06
CA GLY A 50 -1.27 -9.74 7.34
C GLY A 50 -0.79 -8.29 7.24
N ILE A 51 -0.51 -7.69 8.40
CA ILE A 51 -0.04 -6.31 8.53
C ILE A 51 1.22 -6.00 7.70
N GLU A 52 2.08 -6.98 7.45
CA GLU A 52 3.32 -6.77 6.67
C GLU A 52 3.03 -6.53 5.19
N HIS A 53 2.02 -7.22 4.66
CA HIS A 53 1.51 -6.98 3.31
C HIS A 53 0.95 -5.56 3.24
N ALA A 54 0.05 -5.21 4.15
CA ALA A 54 -0.54 -3.88 4.23
C ALA A 54 0.53 -2.77 4.37
N PHE A 55 1.59 -3.04 5.13
CA PHE A 55 2.71 -2.13 5.32
C PHE A 55 3.51 -1.89 4.04
N ARG A 56 3.83 -2.94 3.26
CA ARG A 56 4.48 -2.79 1.95
C ARG A 56 3.60 -2.02 0.97
N THR A 57 2.31 -2.36 0.92
CA THR A 57 1.30 -1.67 0.13
C THR A 57 1.23 -0.17 0.49
N ALA A 58 1.34 0.18 1.78
CA ALA A 58 1.36 1.58 2.23
C ALA A 58 2.63 2.33 1.82
N ILE A 59 3.80 1.67 1.82
CA ILE A 59 5.04 2.26 1.27
C ILE A 59 4.86 2.54 -0.22
N TYR A 60 4.31 1.60 -0.99
CA TYR A 60 4.09 1.81 -2.43
C TYR A 60 3.13 2.98 -2.69
N MET A 61 2.03 3.08 -1.92
CA MET A 61 1.10 4.22 -2.01
C MET A 61 1.77 5.54 -1.70
N LEU A 62 2.62 5.62 -0.68
CA LEU A 62 3.40 6.82 -0.39
C LEU A 62 4.29 7.19 -1.58
N MET A 63 5.00 6.23 -2.17
CA MET A 63 5.87 6.51 -3.33
C MET A 63 5.09 7.05 -4.52
N ILE A 64 3.92 6.46 -4.82
CA ILE A 64 3.02 6.97 -5.87
C ILE A 64 2.58 8.40 -5.55
N GLY A 65 2.12 8.66 -4.33
CA GLY A 65 1.66 9.99 -3.92
C GLY A 65 2.75 11.06 -4.03
N VAL A 66 3.99 10.74 -3.65
CA VAL A 66 5.16 11.63 -3.80
C VAL A 66 5.48 11.87 -5.28
N MET A 67 5.50 10.81 -6.12
CA MET A 67 5.73 10.96 -7.57
C MET A 67 4.68 11.84 -8.24
N LYS A 68 3.43 11.78 -7.76
CA LYS A 68 2.30 12.55 -8.27
C LYS A 68 2.11 13.90 -7.59
N LYS A 69 2.93 14.23 -6.59
CA LYS A 69 2.85 15.48 -5.83
C LYS A 69 1.43 15.76 -5.33
N VAL A 70 0.76 14.72 -4.82
CA VAL A 70 -0.59 14.87 -4.26
C VAL A 70 -0.53 15.70 -2.97
N ASN A 71 -1.66 16.31 -2.60
CA ASN A 71 -1.72 17.05 -1.34
C ASN A 71 -1.66 16.09 -0.13
N LYS A 72 -1.37 16.65 1.04
CA LYS A 72 -1.19 15.90 2.29
C LYS A 72 -2.41 15.05 2.64
N ASP A 73 -3.60 15.63 2.65
CA ASP A 73 -4.84 14.94 3.06
C ASP A 73 -5.15 13.73 2.16
N TYR A 74 -4.87 13.85 0.86
CA TYR A 74 -5.06 12.76 -0.08
C TYR A 74 -3.97 11.70 0.06
N LEU A 75 -2.72 12.09 0.37
CA LEU A 75 -1.64 11.16 0.68
C LEU A 75 -1.94 10.34 1.95
N GLU A 76 -2.50 10.98 2.98
CA GLU A 76 -2.93 10.31 4.20
C GLU A 76 -4.05 9.30 3.89
N SER A 77 -5.03 9.71 3.07
CA SER A 77 -6.08 8.80 2.58
C SER A 77 -5.50 7.60 1.81
N MET A 78 -4.50 7.82 0.95
CA MET A 78 -3.77 6.77 0.22
C MET A 78 -3.08 5.76 1.14
N ILE A 79 -2.49 6.23 2.24
CA ILE A 79 -1.82 5.39 3.23
C ILE A 79 -2.85 4.61 4.07
N ILE A 80 -3.93 5.27 4.50
CA ILE A 80 -5.00 4.62 5.27
C ILE A 80 -5.62 3.48 4.47
N VAL A 81 -5.97 3.69 3.19
CA VAL A 81 -6.60 2.63 2.39
C VAL A 81 -5.68 1.43 2.22
N ALA A 82 -4.36 1.64 2.08
CA ALA A 82 -3.40 0.56 2.00
C ALA A 82 -3.31 -0.24 3.30
N PHE A 83 -3.38 0.42 4.46
CA PHE A 83 -3.41 -0.29 5.74
C PHE A 83 -4.74 -0.98 6.04
N ALA A 84 -5.85 -0.47 5.49
CA ALA A 84 -7.18 -0.94 5.85
C ALA A 84 -7.77 -1.96 4.87
N HIS A 85 -7.26 -2.08 3.64
CA HIS A 85 -7.94 -2.82 2.56
C HIS A 85 -8.29 -4.26 2.95
N ASP A 86 -7.36 -4.98 3.59
CA ASP A 86 -7.52 -6.40 3.94
C ASP A 86 -8.04 -6.65 5.37
N ILE A 87 -8.39 -5.63 6.18
CA ILE A 87 -8.80 -5.86 7.59
C ILE A 87 -10.11 -6.68 7.70
N GLY A 88 -10.93 -6.67 6.65
CA GLY A 88 -12.13 -7.51 6.55
C GLY A 88 -11.85 -9.00 6.34
N ARG A 89 -10.61 -9.39 6.00
CA ARG A 89 -10.20 -10.80 5.81
C ARG A 89 -10.38 -11.66 7.07
N LYS A 90 -10.42 -11.03 8.23
CA LYS A 90 -10.80 -11.66 9.50
C LYS A 90 -12.19 -12.31 9.46
N TYR A 91 -13.08 -11.82 8.61
CA TYR A 91 -14.49 -12.23 8.58
C TYR A 91 -14.92 -12.86 7.24
N SER A 92 -14.21 -12.58 6.14
CA SER A 92 -14.50 -13.20 4.84
C SER A 92 -13.26 -13.35 3.97
N SER A 93 -13.16 -14.47 3.25
CA SER A 93 -12.20 -14.70 2.18
C SER A 93 -12.73 -14.31 0.78
N ASN A 94 -14.00 -13.91 0.68
CA ASN A 94 -14.68 -13.62 -0.59
C ASN A 94 -14.62 -12.12 -0.94
N GLN A 95 -15.24 -11.72 -2.05
CA GLN A 95 -15.21 -10.34 -2.55
C GLN A 95 -15.82 -9.28 -1.60
N ASP A 96 -16.57 -9.69 -0.58
CA ASP A 96 -17.20 -8.82 0.42
C ASP A 96 -16.24 -8.34 1.53
N HIS A 97 -15.01 -8.87 1.61
CA HIS A 97 -14.03 -8.46 2.63
C HIS A 97 -13.73 -6.95 2.58
N GLY A 98 -13.73 -6.32 1.41
CA GLY A 98 -13.58 -4.88 1.28
C GLY A 98 -14.74 -4.12 1.94
N PHE A 99 -15.98 -4.53 1.68
CA PHE A 99 -17.16 -3.92 2.32
C PHE A 99 -17.11 -4.06 3.85
N ILE A 100 -16.77 -5.26 4.34
CA ILE A 100 -16.61 -5.51 5.77
C ILE A 100 -15.49 -4.64 6.36
N GLY A 101 -14.34 -4.57 5.69
CA GLY A 101 -13.21 -3.74 6.10
C GLY A 101 -13.57 -2.26 6.20
N ALA A 102 -14.30 -1.73 5.21
CA ALA A 102 -14.78 -0.36 5.22
C ALA A 102 -15.68 -0.03 6.43
N ASN A 103 -16.51 -0.99 6.88
CA ASN A 103 -17.37 -0.82 8.07
C ASN A 103 -16.59 -0.98 9.39
N ILE A 104 -15.58 -1.85 9.43
CA ILE A 104 -14.69 -1.96 10.59
C ILE A 104 -13.95 -0.65 10.80
N LEU A 105 -13.45 -0.05 9.72
CA LEU A 105 -12.63 1.14 9.74
C LEU A 105 -13.33 2.36 10.37
N GLU A 106 -14.65 2.46 10.26
CA GLU A 106 -15.43 3.55 10.90
C GLU A 106 -15.24 3.62 12.41
N LYS A 107 -14.87 2.51 13.05
CA LYS A 107 -14.60 2.47 14.49
C LYS A 107 -13.22 3.02 14.86
N TYR A 108 -12.34 3.21 13.88
CA TYR A 108 -10.94 3.58 14.08
C TYR A 108 -10.58 4.93 13.44
N LEU A 109 -11.39 5.44 12.51
CA LEU A 109 -11.18 6.75 11.90
C LEU A 109 -12.18 7.75 12.43
N ASN A 110 -11.67 8.92 12.80
CA ASN A 110 -12.49 10.08 13.06
C ASN A 110 -12.76 10.83 11.75
N ALA A 111 -14.04 11.05 11.41
CA ALA A 111 -14.42 11.67 10.14
C ALA A 111 -13.94 13.12 9.97
N SER A 112 -13.54 13.80 11.05
CA SER A 112 -12.93 15.13 10.99
C SER A 112 -11.46 15.13 10.55
N GLU A 113 -10.81 13.96 10.53
CA GLU A 113 -9.35 13.85 10.31
C GLU A 113 -8.99 13.37 8.90
N CYS A 114 -9.94 12.81 8.16
CA CYS A 114 -9.68 12.32 6.80
C CYS A 114 -10.96 12.25 5.96
N ASN A 115 -10.80 12.09 4.65
CA ASN A 115 -11.94 11.87 3.77
C ASN A 115 -12.42 10.41 3.88
N VAL A 116 -13.27 10.14 4.88
CA VAL A 116 -13.77 8.79 5.15
C VAL A 116 -14.54 8.20 3.97
N GLU A 117 -15.27 9.03 3.21
CA GLU A 117 -16.08 8.55 2.08
C GLU A 117 -15.19 7.93 0.97
N ILE A 118 -14.15 8.65 0.52
CA ILE A 118 -13.25 8.13 -0.52
C ILE A 118 -12.47 6.90 -0.04
N ILE A 119 -12.09 6.87 1.25
CA ILE A 119 -11.40 5.74 1.87
C ILE A 119 -12.29 4.50 1.86
N LYS A 120 -13.53 4.61 2.35
CA LYS A 120 -14.49 3.51 2.36
C LYS A 120 -14.78 3.00 0.96
N LYS A 121 -15.00 3.89 -0.01
CA LYS A 121 -15.21 3.49 -1.42
C LYS A 121 -14.01 2.72 -1.96
N ALA A 122 -12.80 3.20 -1.70
CA ALA A 122 -11.60 2.54 -2.19
C ALA A 122 -11.42 1.14 -1.60
N ILE A 123 -11.66 1.00 -0.29
CA ILE A 123 -11.59 -0.29 0.40
C ILE A 123 -12.72 -1.22 -0.05
N THR A 124 -13.94 -0.75 -0.28
CA THR A 124 -14.98 -1.64 -0.84
C THR A 124 -14.63 -2.06 -2.28
N ALA A 125 -14.09 -1.14 -3.09
CA ALA A 125 -13.81 -1.37 -4.50
C ALA A 125 -12.63 -2.29 -4.79
N HIS A 126 -11.63 -2.37 -3.90
CA HIS A 126 -10.42 -3.15 -4.19
C HIS A 126 -10.72 -4.65 -4.31
N SER A 127 -11.73 -5.14 -3.57
CA SER A 127 -12.07 -6.55 -3.48
C SER A 127 -13.07 -7.05 -4.53
N ILE A 128 -13.60 -6.16 -5.37
CA ILE A 128 -14.62 -6.48 -6.38
C ILE A 128 -14.11 -6.23 -7.81
N GLU A 129 -14.84 -6.74 -8.80
CA GLU A 129 -14.55 -6.52 -10.21
C GLU A 129 -14.78 -5.06 -10.64
N ASP A 130 -14.06 -4.60 -11.68
CA ASP A 130 -14.17 -3.22 -12.15
C ASP A 130 -15.54 -2.86 -12.74
N TYR A 131 -16.28 -3.84 -13.26
CA TYR A 131 -17.66 -3.61 -13.71
C TYR A 131 -18.54 -3.11 -12.55
N ASN A 132 -18.39 -3.71 -11.37
CA ASN A 132 -19.13 -3.35 -10.16
C ASN A 132 -18.74 -1.97 -9.60
N LEU A 133 -17.55 -1.45 -9.94
CA LEU A 133 -17.11 -0.11 -9.53
C LEU A 133 -18.05 0.99 -10.04
N TYR A 134 -18.46 0.88 -11.30
CA TYR A 134 -19.30 1.88 -11.96
C TYR A 134 -20.78 1.69 -11.65
N MET A 135 -21.21 0.44 -11.43
CA MET A 135 -22.61 0.10 -11.21
C MET A 135 -23.02 0.20 -9.73
N ASP A 136 -22.18 -0.28 -8.79
CA ASP A 136 -22.58 -0.48 -7.40
C ASP A 136 -21.98 0.55 -6.43
N ILE A 137 -20.71 0.92 -6.63
CA ILE A 137 -19.99 1.85 -5.73
C ILE A 137 -20.28 3.33 -6.08
N ASN A 138 -20.76 3.60 -7.30
CA ASN A 138 -21.07 4.93 -7.81
C ASN A 138 -19.89 5.90 -7.60
N CYS A 139 -18.70 5.54 -8.10
CA CYS A 139 -17.56 6.44 -8.12
C CYS A 139 -17.85 7.65 -9.04
N LYS A 140 -17.88 8.84 -8.44
CA LYS A 140 -18.38 10.06 -9.10
C LYS A 140 -17.28 10.89 -9.73
N ASN A 141 -16.03 10.73 -9.27
CA ASN A 141 -14.92 11.59 -9.69
C ASN A 141 -13.64 10.81 -10.01
N SER A 142 -12.77 11.46 -10.77
CA SER A 142 -11.50 10.89 -11.25
C SER A 142 -10.53 10.54 -10.13
N LYS A 143 -10.57 11.24 -8.98
CA LYS A 143 -9.70 10.93 -7.83
C LYS A 143 -10.09 9.61 -7.19
N GLU A 144 -11.37 9.37 -6.95
CA GLU A 144 -11.87 8.08 -6.42
C GLU A 144 -11.42 6.90 -7.30
N ILE A 145 -11.65 7.01 -8.62
CA ILE A 145 -11.26 5.97 -9.58
C ILE A 145 -9.74 5.77 -9.58
N GLN A 146 -8.97 6.86 -9.51
CA GLN A 146 -7.51 6.78 -9.51
C GLN A 146 -6.97 6.15 -8.22
N LEU A 147 -7.53 6.47 -7.06
CA LEU A 147 -7.16 5.86 -5.78
C LEU A 147 -7.38 4.35 -5.82
N ILE A 148 -8.52 3.92 -6.37
CA ILE A 148 -8.89 2.51 -6.50
C ILE A 148 -7.93 1.77 -7.42
N LYS A 149 -7.61 2.37 -8.58
CA LYS A 149 -6.64 1.80 -9.52
C LYS A 149 -5.26 1.64 -8.87
N TRP A 150 -4.78 2.66 -8.16
CA TRP A 150 -3.52 2.56 -7.45
C TRP A 150 -3.55 1.52 -6.34
N LEU A 151 -4.63 1.46 -5.53
CA LEU A 151 -4.78 0.46 -4.47
C LEU A 151 -4.73 -0.97 -5.02
N LYS A 152 -5.50 -1.28 -6.08
CA LYS A 152 -5.48 -2.59 -6.72
C LYS A 152 -4.10 -2.94 -7.29
N ASP A 153 -3.44 -1.96 -7.91
CA ASP A 153 -2.10 -2.16 -8.47
C ASP A 153 -1.05 -2.40 -7.38
N VAL A 154 -1.08 -1.65 -6.26
CA VAL A 154 -0.08 -1.83 -5.19
C VAL A 154 -0.30 -3.10 -4.37
N ASP A 155 -1.55 -3.55 -4.24
CA ASP A 155 -1.87 -4.87 -3.67
C ASP A 155 -1.28 -5.98 -4.56
N THR A 156 -1.54 -5.91 -5.87
CA THR A 156 -0.96 -6.81 -6.88
C THR A 156 0.57 -6.74 -6.91
N LEU A 157 1.16 -5.55 -6.75
CA LEU A 157 2.60 -5.33 -6.76
C LEU A 157 3.30 -6.15 -5.67
N ASP A 158 2.65 -6.31 -4.51
CA ASP A 158 3.20 -7.09 -3.41
C ASP A 158 3.15 -8.60 -3.64
N TYR A 159 2.48 -9.10 -4.70
CA TYR A 159 2.44 -10.53 -5.02
C TYR A 159 3.82 -11.07 -5.41
N ILE A 160 4.78 -10.20 -5.73
CA ILE A 160 6.18 -10.58 -5.92
C ILE A 160 6.75 -11.33 -4.70
N ARG A 161 6.16 -11.14 -3.51
CA ARG A 161 6.48 -11.86 -2.27
C ARG A 161 6.29 -13.38 -2.37
N PHE A 162 5.37 -13.83 -3.23
CA PHE A 162 5.10 -15.26 -3.43
C PHE A 162 6.08 -15.92 -4.40
N GLY A 163 6.96 -15.13 -5.02
CA GLY A 163 8.00 -15.63 -5.88
C GLY A 163 8.00 -14.93 -7.22
N ILE A 164 9.19 -14.50 -7.63
CA ILE A 164 9.46 -13.83 -8.89
C ILE A 164 9.04 -14.67 -10.12
N LYS A 165 8.96 -16.00 -10.00
CA LYS A 165 8.55 -16.87 -11.12
C LYS A 165 7.05 -16.79 -11.43
N GLU A 166 6.23 -16.53 -10.42
CA GLU A 166 4.76 -16.54 -10.52
C GLU A 166 4.18 -15.12 -10.65
N TYR A 167 5.01 -14.11 -10.42
CA TYR A 167 4.63 -12.71 -10.57
C TYR A 167 4.43 -12.31 -12.04
N ASN A 168 3.23 -11.85 -12.37
CA ASN A 168 2.89 -11.33 -13.69
C ASN A 168 2.68 -9.80 -13.65
N PRO A 169 3.63 -9.00 -14.17
CA PRO A 169 3.55 -7.54 -14.13
C PRO A 169 2.47 -6.96 -15.06
N ASN A 170 1.90 -7.75 -15.98
CA ASN A 170 0.83 -7.28 -16.87
C ASN A 170 -0.47 -6.98 -16.11
N PHE A 171 -0.62 -7.48 -14.88
CA PHE A 171 -1.74 -7.12 -14.01
C PHE A 171 -1.65 -5.69 -13.45
N ILE A 172 -0.46 -5.06 -13.48
CA ILE A 172 -0.28 -3.67 -13.05
C ILE A 172 -0.71 -2.73 -14.17
N ARG A 173 -1.66 -1.85 -13.88
CA ARG A 173 -2.38 -1.05 -14.89
C ARG A 173 -1.84 0.36 -15.04
N THR A 174 -1.45 0.97 -13.92
CA THR A 174 -1.01 2.37 -13.87
C THR A 174 0.49 2.50 -14.14
N GLU A 175 0.86 3.60 -14.78
CA GLU A 175 2.27 3.91 -15.04
C GLU A 175 3.05 4.12 -13.74
N GLU A 176 2.40 4.69 -12.72
CA GLU A 176 3.02 4.94 -11.42
C GLU A 176 3.41 3.64 -10.73
N ALA A 177 2.50 2.67 -10.62
CA ALA A 177 2.78 1.39 -9.97
C ALA A 177 3.81 0.55 -10.76
N ARG A 178 3.81 0.64 -12.10
CA ARG A 178 4.83 -0.02 -12.95
C ARG A 178 6.25 0.45 -12.67
N LYS A 179 6.44 1.70 -12.20
CA LYS A 179 7.76 2.24 -11.81
C LYS A 179 8.27 1.70 -10.47
N LEU A 180 7.45 0.95 -9.73
CA LEU A 180 7.77 0.43 -8.39
C LEU A 180 8.07 -1.07 -8.37
N ILE A 181 8.12 -1.77 -9.52
CA ILE A 181 8.38 -3.23 -9.57
C ILE A 181 9.72 -3.59 -8.93
N LYS A 182 10.78 -2.84 -9.25
CA LYS A 182 12.10 -3.03 -8.62
C LYS A 182 12.04 -2.79 -7.12
N LEU A 183 11.42 -1.68 -6.69
CA LEU A 183 11.24 -1.37 -5.27
C LEU A 183 10.51 -2.52 -4.56
N ALA A 184 9.46 -3.07 -5.16
CA ALA A 184 8.70 -4.15 -4.56
C ALA A 184 9.54 -5.42 -4.37
N ALA A 185 10.39 -5.76 -5.35
CA ALA A 185 11.33 -6.86 -5.23
C ALA A 185 12.35 -6.62 -4.09
N GLU A 186 12.98 -5.44 -4.08
CA GLU A 186 14.01 -5.10 -3.09
C GLU A 186 13.45 -4.97 -1.68
N LEU A 187 12.24 -4.41 -1.52
CA LEU A 187 11.56 -4.27 -0.24
C LEU A 187 11.13 -5.63 0.33
N ASN A 188 10.61 -6.53 -0.51
CA ASN A 188 10.26 -7.88 -0.08
C ASN A 188 11.51 -8.66 0.37
N LEU A 189 12.59 -8.64 -0.43
CA LEU A 189 13.86 -9.26 -0.03
C LEU A 189 14.41 -8.66 1.27
N TYR A 190 14.31 -7.35 1.44
CA TYR A 190 14.70 -6.67 2.67
C TYR A 190 13.87 -7.17 3.86
N MET A 191 12.55 -7.16 3.77
CA MET A 191 11.69 -7.60 4.89
C MET A 191 11.78 -9.10 5.19
N GLU A 192 12.19 -9.93 4.22
CA GLU A 192 12.49 -11.35 4.47
C GLU A 192 13.83 -11.52 5.21
N SER A 193 14.81 -10.65 4.92
CA SER A 193 16.16 -10.71 5.50
C SER A 193 16.27 -10.09 6.90
N TYR A 194 15.32 -9.22 7.30
CA TYR A 194 15.31 -8.54 8.60
C TYR A 194 14.05 -8.94 9.40
N PRO A 195 14.15 -9.26 10.70
CA PRO A 195 12.99 -9.69 11.50
C PRO A 195 11.85 -8.66 11.54
N LYS A 196 10.64 -9.15 11.79
CA LYS A 196 9.36 -8.40 11.76
C LYS A 196 9.31 -7.19 12.69
N ASP A 197 9.99 -7.24 13.83
CA ASP A 197 10.05 -6.14 14.80
C ASP A 197 11.15 -5.12 14.46
N ASP A 198 11.95 -5.44 13.45
CA ASP A 198 13.26 -4.88 13.16
C ASP A 198 13.27 -4.09 11.85
N TYR A 199 12.11 -3.64 11.33
CA TYR A 199 12.02 -2.83 10.10
C TYR A 199 12.94 -1.60 10.14
N LYS A 200 14.26 -1.78 9.93
CA LYS A 200 15.27 -0.71 10.07
C LYS A 200 15.09 0.34 8.99
N ILE A 201 14.33 0.01 7.95
CA ILE A 201 13.83 0.95 6.95
C ILE A 201 12.94 2.05 7.55
N LEU A 202 12.33 1.79 8.72
CA LEU A 202 11.57 2.76 9.51
C LEU A 202 12.20 3.12 10.85
N ARG A 203 13.20 2.37 11.33
CA ARG A 203 13.82 2.68 12.62
C ARG A 203 14.60 3.97 12.51
N TRP A 204 14.07 4.99 13.15
CA TRP A 204 14.86 6.06 13.73
C TRP A 204 15.87 5.40 14.68
N ASP A 205 17.17 5.62 14.45
CA ASP A 205 18.08 5.56 15.58
C ASP A 205 17.69 6.76 16.46
N ASP A 206 17.21 6.51 17.68
CA ASP A 206 16.98 7.54 18.72
C ASP A 206 18.23 8.42 18.98
N LYS A 207 19.38 8.07 18.37
CA LYS A 207 20.66 8.79 18.45
C LYS A 207 20.72 10.08 17.63
N ASN A 208 19.65 10.47 16.94
CA ASN A 208 19.51 11.81 16.35
C ASN A 208 18.74 12.78 17.26
N GLU A 209 18.78 12.57 18.59
CA GLU A 209 18.75 13.72 19.50
C GLU A 209 20.03 14.54 19.24
N PHE A 210 19.84 15.62 18.49
CA PHE A 210 20.85 16.63 18.29
C PHE A 210 21.33 17.13 19.66
N ASN A 211 22.64 16.99 19.87
CA ASN A 211 23.41 18.03 20.53
C ASN A 211 23.04 19.38 19.90
N SER A 212 22.24 20.16 20.62
CA SER A 212 22.23 21.62 20.57
C SER A 212 21.77 22.15 21.92
#